data_AF-A0A0C3PFI7-F1
#
_entry.id   AF-A0A0C3PFI7-F1
#
_cell.length_a   1.000
_cell.length_b   1.000
_cell.length_c   1.000
_cell.angle_alpha   90.00
_cell.angle_beta   90.00
_cell.angle_gamma   90.00
#
_symmetry.space_group_name_H-M   'P 1'
#
loop_
_entity.id
_entity.type
_entity.pdbx_description
1 polymer ?
#
loop_
_entity_poly.entity_id
_entity_poly.type
_entity_poly.pdbx_seq_one_letter_code
_entity_poly.pdbx_strand_id
1 'polypeptide(L)'
;MARLSATRIEPTVEALSMAKHELRLRTVIQFVRVHHSSSDWRTVLYFTTDMPATPSAHNSQRYTNGDVGVLPFSYTLSPLPTLLRDGAESQMAKYYVIPSTSTTPYPTLPINFPDLAMYLQSAVEDSRRAAIDGSSGMRKLAQFIDSCYPNDTGMAALDGDVPKRGVGGMLKRVMGRSKGRGSRGNEEIYDLVTPFVSEDWG
;
A
#
# COMPACT_ATOMS: atom_id res chain seq x y z
N MET A 1 -12.02 23.68 4.06
CA MET A 1 -10.93 22.69 3.94
C MET A 1 -10.29 22.51 5.32
N ALA A 2 -10.27 21.29 5.85
CA ALA A 2 -9.58 21.01 7.10
C ALA A 2 -8.07 21.27 6.94
N ARG A 3 -7.47 22.01 7.86
CA ARG A 3 -6.01 22.17 7.88
C ARG A 3 -5.40 20.83 8.30
N LEU A 4 -4.65 20.19 7.40
CA LEU A 4 -4.01 18.88 7.64
C LEU A 4 -3.15 18.85 8.92
N SER A 5 -2.60 20.01 9.32
CA SER A 5 -1.84 20.15 10.57
C SER A 5 -2.68 19.93 11.84
N ALA A 6 -4.00 20.06 11.77
CA ALA A 6 -4.91 19.87 12.91
C ALA A 6 -5.57 18.48 12.90
N THR A 7 -5.38 17.69 11.84
CA THR A 7 -5.96 16.35 11.75
C THR A 7 -5.08 15.35 12.49
N ARG A 8 -5.69 14.53 13.34
CA ARG A 8 -5.02 13.49 14.12
C ARG A 8 -5.86 12.23 14.21
N ILE A 9 -5.19 11.11 14.35
CA ILE A 9 -5.77 9.80 14.63
C ILE A 9 -5.78 9.62 16.14
N GLU A 10 -6.97 9.41 16.70
CA GLU A 10 -7.20 9.16 18.12
C GLU A 10 -7.50 7.69 18.34
N PRO A 11 -7.07 7.09 19.47
CA PRO A 11 -7.61 5.81 19.88
C PRO A 11 -9.10 5.93 20.22
N THR A 12 -9.84 4.85 20.00
CA THR A 12 -11.24 4.80 20.43
C THR A 12 -11.34 4.77 21.96
N VAL A 13 -12.48 5.21 22.49
CA VAL A 13 -12.75 5.19 23.93
C VAL A 13 -12.67 3.75 24.49
N GLU A 14 -13.08 2.76 23.71
CA GLU A 14 -12.97 1.34 24.03
C GLU A 14 -11.50 0.89 24.12
N ALA A 15 -10.65 1.32 23.16
CA ALA A 15 -9.23 1.02 23.22
C ALA A 15 -8.58 1.64 24.46
N LEU A 16 -8.94 2.88 24.79
CA LEU A 16 -8.45 3.58 25.99
C LEU A 16 -8.86 2.91 27.29
N SER A 17 -10.07 2.34 27.37
CA SER A 17 -10.55 1.68 28.59
C SER A 17 -9.91 0.30 28.81
N MET A 18 -9.53 -0.39 27.73
CA MET A 18 -8.86 -1.69 27.79
C MET A 18 -7.35 -1.57 27.95
N ALA A 19 -6.74 -0.47 27.50
CA ALA A 19 -5.31 -0.27 27.51
C ALA A 19 -4.75 -0.13 28.93
N LYS A 20 -3.79 -0.99 29.27
CA LYS A 20 -2.95 -0.85 30.47
C LYS A 20 -1.58 -0.21 30.17
N HIS A 21 -1.36 0.16 28.92
CA HIS A 21 -0.09 0.64 28.38
C HIS A 21 -0.36 1.69 27.30
N GLU A 22 0.70 2.37 26.87
CA GLU A 22 0.63 3.33 25.77
C GLU A 22 0.18 2.64 24.48
N LEU A 23 -0.89 3.16 23.87
CA LEU A 23 -1.43 2.62 22.63
C LEU A 23 -0.52 2.98 21.47
N ARG A 24 -0.15 1.97 20.69
CA ARG A 24 0.65 2.13 19.48
C ARG A 24 -0.17 1.79 18.23
N LEU A 25 0.20 2.38 17.11
CA LEU A 25 -0.47 2.23 15.83
C LEU A 25 0.28 1.23 14.94
N ARG A 26 -0.41 0.20 14.49
CA ARG A 26 0.04 -0.66 13.39
C ARG A 26 -0.56 -0.21 12.09
N THR A 27 0.24 -0.33 11.03
CA THR A 27 -0.14 0.09 9.68
C THR A 27 -0.01 -1.06 8.70
N VAL A 28 -1.07 -1.31 7.93
CA VAL A 28 -1.06 -2.19 6.77
C VAL A 28 -1.28 -1.35 5.53
N ILE A 29 -0.32 -1.40 4.61
CA ILE A 29 -0.39 -0.73 3.30
C ILE A 29 -0.89 -1.75 2.30
N GLN A 30 -2.00 -1.45 1.62
CA GLN A 30 -2.52 -2.28 0.55
C GLN A 30 -2.47 -1.53 -0.79
N PHE A 31 -2.00 -2.21 -1.83
CA PHE A 31 -2.06 -1.77 -3.22
C PHE A 31 -3.14 -2.60 -3.93
N VAL A 32 -4.13 -1.96 -4.52
CA VAL A 32 -5.26 -2.64 -5.18
C VAL A 32 -5.45 -2.12 -6.60
N ARG A 33 -5.62 -3.05 -7.55
CA ARG A 33 -6.09 -2.77 -8.91
C ARG A 33 -7.60 -2.88 -8.97
N VAL A 34 -8.24 -1.89 -9.58
CA VAL A 34 -9.69 -1.89 -9.82
C VAL A 34 -10.09 -2.98 -10.82
N HIS A 35 -9.23 -3.26 -11.81
CA HIS A 35 -9.47 -4.25 -12.85
C HIS A 35 -8.15 -4.89 -13.29
N HIS A 36 -8.17 -6.16 -13.71
CA HIS A 36 -6.95 -6.91 -14.08
C HIS A 36 -6.20 -6.32 -15.26
N SER A 37 -6.90 -5.65 -16.19
CA SER A 37 -6.31 -4.96 -17.33
C SER A 37 -5.92 -3.50 -17.03
N SER A 38 -6.25 -2.99 -15.84
CA SER A 38 -5.93 -1.61 -15.47
C SER A 38 -4.44 -1.45 -15.14
N SER A 39 -3.84 -0.38 -15.64
CA SER A 39 -2.53 0.08 -15.19
C SER A 39 -2.58 0.68 -13.78
N ASP A 40 -3.76 1.12 -13.34
CA ASP A 40 -3.90 2.01 -12.21
C ASP A 40 -4.04 1.24 -10.91
N TRP A 41 -3.16 1.58 -9.96
CA TRP A 41 -3.18 1.07 -8.60
C TRP A 41 -3.69 2.14 -7.65
N ARG A 42 -4.39 1.69 -6.59
CA ARG A 42 -4.80 2.52 -5.46
C ARG A 42 -4.07 2.05 -4.21
N THR A 43 -3.64 3.00 -3.38
CA THR A 43 -3.10 2.70 -2.06
C THR A 43 -4.16 2.91 -0.98
N VAL A 44 -4.38 1.88 -0.17
CA VAL A 44 -5.25 1.91 1.01
C VAL A 44 -4.38 1.73 2.25
N LEU A 45 -4.57 2.59 3.24
CA LEU A 45 -3.91 2.48 4.53
C LEU A 45 -4.93 1.96 5.55
N TYR A 46 -4.59 0.86 6.20
CA TYR A 46 -5.36 0.35 7.33
C TYR A 46 -4.59 0.60 8.62
N PHE A 47 -5.31 1.11 9.61
CA PHE A 47 -4.80 1.47 10.92
C PHE A 47 -5.48 0.61 11.98
N THR A 48 -4.68 0.05 12.88
CA THR A 48 -5.17 -0.76 14.00
C THR A 48 -4.30 -0.55 15.22
N THR A 49 -4.86 -0.67 16.42
CA THR A 49 -4.07 -0.61 17.65
C THR A 49 -3.17 -1.84 17.77
N ASP A 50 -1.95 -1.65 18.26
CA ASP A 50 -1.03 -2.74 18.55
C ASP A 50 -1.60 -3.60 19.68
N MET A 51 -2.04 -4.80 19.33
CA MET A 51 -2.54 -5.81 20.26
C MET A 51 -1.63 -7.03 20.12
N PRO A 52 -0.62 -7.18 20.99
CA PRO A 52 0.27 -8.32 20.93
C PRO A 52 -0.51 -9.62 21.15
N ALA A 53 -0.15 -10.67 20.40
CA ALA A 53 -0.72 -12.00 20.61
C ALA A 53 -0.41 -12.46 22.03
N THR A 54 -1.40 -13.00 22.74
CA THR A 54 -1.16 -13.59 24.05
C THR A 54 -0.25 -14.82 23.89
N PRO A 55 0.66 -15.11 24.83
CA PRO A 55 1.51 -16.30 24.73
C PRO A 55 0.73 -17.62 24.62
N SER A 56 -0.50 -17.65 25.15
CA SER A 56 -1.44 -18.76 25.07
C SER A 56 -2.20 -18.85 23.74
N ALA A 57 -2.14 -17.84 22.87
CA ALA A 57 -2.81 -17.88 21.58
C ALA A 57 -2.14 -18.91 20.66
N HIS A 58 -2.96 -19.68 19.95
CA HIS A 58 -2.47 -20.65 18.99
C HIS A 58 -1.64 -19.97 17.89
N ASN A 59 -0.45 -20.50 17.60
CA ASN A 59 0.51 -19.94 16.64
C ASN A 59 0.93 -18.48 16.93
N SER A 60 0.99 -18.05 18.19
CA SER A 60 1.40 -16.68 18.60
C SER A 60 2.71 -16.21 17.95
N GLN A 61 3.66 -17.13 17.75
CA GLN A 61 4.96 -16.87 17.12
C GLN A 61 4.86 -16.26 15.71
N ARG A 62 3.80 -16.57 14.96
CA ARG A 62 3.61 -16.02 13.60
C ARG A 62 3.35 -14.51 13.60
N TYR A 63 2.88 -13.96 14.72
CA TYR A 63 2.54 -12.54 14.86
C TYR A 63 3.67 -11.73 15.50
N THR A 64 4.72 -12.40 15.97
CA THR A 64 5.88 -11.80 16.66
C THR A 64 7.17 -11.86 15.86
N ASN A 65 7.22 -12.62 14.76
CA ASN A 65 8.41 -12.84 13.94
C ASN A 65 8.76 -11.66 12.99
N GLY A 66 7.95 -10.60 12.97
CA GLY A 66 8.15 -9.45 12.08
C GLY A 66 7.88 -9.74 10.59
N ASP A 67 7.12 -10.79 10.28
CA ASP A 67 6.74 -11.09 8.91
C ASP A 67 5.78 -10.02 8.35
N VAL A 68 6.26 -9.32 7.33
CA VAL A 68 5.54 -8.23 6.65
C VAL A 68 4.34 -8.71 5.83
N GLY A 69 4.25 -10.01 5.54
CA GLY A 69 3.12 -10.65 4.87
C GLY A 69 2.07 -11.20 5.82
N VAL A 70 2.26 -11.09 7.13
CA VAL A 70 1.31 -11.58 8.14
C VAL A 70 0.57 -10.41 8.76
N LEU A 71 -0.76 -10.40 8.59
CA LEU A 71 -1.61 -9.40 9.21
C LEU A 71 -1.47 -9.37 10.74
N PRO A 72 -1.54 -8.18 11.37
CA PRO A 72 -1.54 -8.05 12.82
C PRO A 72 -2.56 -8.93 13.54
N PHE A 73 -2.23 -9.37 14.76
CA PHE A 73 -3.12 -10.19 15.59
C PHE A 73 -4.48 -9.53 15.86
N SER A 74 -4.57 -8.19 15.85
CA SER A 74 -5.85 -7.48 15.99
C SER A 74 -6.89 -7.88 14.92
N TYR A 75 -6.46 -8.34 13.74
CA TYR A 75 -7.35 -8.85 12.70
C TYR A 75 -7.91 -10.26 12.96
N THR A 76 -7.47 -10.95 14.02
CA THR A 76 -8.14 -12.17 14.50
C THR A 76 -9.25 -11.86 15.52
N LEU A 77 -9.27 -10.64 16.05
CA LEU A 77 -10.24 -10.19 17.07
C LEU A 77 -11.44 -9.46 16.46
N SER A 78 -11.36 -9.11 15.18
CA SER A 78 -12.40 -8.36 14.46
C SER A 78 -12.55 -8.90 13.03
N PRO A 79 -13.70 -8.69 12.37
CA PRO A 79 -13.89 -9.12 10.99
C PRO A 79 -12.85 -8.51 10.05
N LEU A 80 -12.17 -9.37 9.30
CA LEU A 80 -11.16 -8.93 8.33
C LEU A 80 -11.81 -8.15 7.18
N PRO A 81 -11.33 -6.91 6.87
CA PRO A 81 -11.80 -6.15 5.72
C PRO A 81 -11.74 -6.99 4.44
N THR A 82 -12.78 -6.92 3.61
CA THR A 82 -12.94 -7.81 2.44
C THR A 82 -11.72 -7.80 1.52
N LEU A 83 -11.13 -6.62 1.29
CA LEU A 83 -9.96 -6.48 0.42
C LEU A 83 -8.71 -7.15 0.99
N LEU A 84 -8.60 -7.33 2.32
CA LEU A 84 -7.45 -7.98 2.97
C LEU A 84 -7.59 -9.51 3.08
N ARG A 85 -8.72 -10.08 2.62
CA ARG A 85 -8.93 -11.54 2.64
C ARG A 85 -8.09 -12.26 1.61
N ASP A 86 -7.73 -11.57 0.53
CA ASP A 86 -6.79 -12.09 -0.45
C ASP A 86 -5.39 -12.18 0.16
N GLY A 87 -4.57 -13.12 -0.31
CA GLY A 87 -3.20 -13.26 0.16
C GLY A 87 -2.35 -12.00 -0.04
N ALA A 88 -1.21 -11.91 0.66
CA ALA A 88 -0.30 -10.75 0.62
C ALA A 88 0.21 -10.38 -0.78
N GLU A 89 0.20 -11.32 -1.72
CA GLU A 89 0.77 -11.17 -3.07
C GLU A 89 -0.19 -11.67 -4.16
N SER A 90 -1.45 -11.22 -4.14
CA SER A 90 -2.38 -11.45 -5.25
C SER A 90 -2.07 -10.53 -6.45
N GLN A 91 -2.48 -10.93 -7.65
CA GLN A 91 -2.31 -10.12 -8.86
C GLN A 91 -3.12 -8.82 -8.82
N MET A 92 -4.28 -8.85 -8.17
CA MET A 92 -5.18 -7.69 -8.05
C MET A 92 -4.96 -6.90 -6.76
N ALA A 93 -4.40 -7.52 -5.72
CA ALA A 93 -4.19 -6.90 -4.43
C ALA A 93 -2.90 -7.38 -3.79
N LYS A 94 -2.10 -6.46 -3.28
CA LYS A 94 -0.88 -6.75 -2.52
C LYS A 94 -0.95 -6.00 -1.21
N TYR A 95 -0.50 -6.57 -0.11
CA TYR A 95 -0.37 -5.82 1.13
C TYR A 95 0.96 -6.04 1.80
N TYR A 96 1.37 -5.03 2.55
CA TYR A 96 2.58 -4.98 3.33
C TYR A 96 2.25 -4.45 4.71
N VAL A 97 2.60 -5.22 5.74
CA VAL A 97 2.49 -4.81 7.14
C VAL A 97 3.81 -4.16 7.52
N ILE A 98 3.76 -2.89 7.94
CA ILE A 98 4.96 -2.19 8.43
C ILE A 98 5.35 -2.85 9.76
N PRO A 99 6.52 -3.50 9.87
CA PRO A 99 6.97 -4.07 11.13
C PRO A 99 7.64 -2.97 11.98
N SER A 100 7.65 -3.17 13.30
CA SER A 100 8.43 -2.31 14.18
C SER A 100 9.92 -2.63 14.01
N THR A 101 10.71 -1.63 13.61
CA THR A 101 12.17 -1.71 13.60
C THR A 101 12.76 -0.78 14.66
N SER A 102 14.07 -0.83 14.87
CA SER A 102 14.76 0.11 15.75
C SER A 102 14.73 1.55 15.21
N THR A 103 14.71 1.70 13.88
CA THR A 103 14.68 2.98 13.16
C THR A 103 13.26 3.51 12.96
N THR A 104 12.30 2.61 12.78
CA THR A 104 10.88 2.90 12.54
C THR A 104 10.02 2.11 13.52
N PRO A 105 9.96 2.51 14.80
CA PRO A 105 9.06 1.90 15.79
C PRO A 105 7.60 2.24 15.47
N TYR A 106 6.65 1.47 16.02
CA TYR A 106 5.24 1.84 15.91
C TYR A 106 4.96 3.19 16.57
N PRO A 107 4.26 4.11 15.89
CA PRO A 107 3.94 5.41 16.44
C PRO A 107 2.97 5.27 17.61
N THR A 108 3.11 6.16 18.59
CA THR A 108 2.20 6.24 19.73
C THR A 108 0.96 7.03 19.36
N LEU A 109 -0.17 6.70 19.97
CA LEU A 109 -1.44 7.39 19.76
C LEU A 109 -1.73 8.37 20.91
N PRO A 110 -2.27 9.58 20.63
CA PRO A 110 -2.66 10.08 19.30
C PRO A 110 -1.49 10.50 18.42
N ILE A 111 -1.68 10.39 17.10
CA ILE A 111 -0.70 10.85 16.09
C ILE A 111 -1.34 11.85 15.14
N ASN A 112 -0.65 12.97 14.88
CA ASN A 112 -1.09 13.94 13.87
C ASN A 112 -0.65 13.50 12.46
N PHE A 113 -1.27 14.09 11.43
CA PHE A 113 -0.98 13.69 10.05
C PHE A 113 0.46 14.00 9.59
N PRO A 114 1.08 15.14 9.97
CA PRO A 114 2.50 15.37 9.69
C PRO A 114 3.42 14.27 10.25
N ASP A 115 3.25 13.89 11.51
CA ASP A 115 4.06 12.84 12.16
C ASP A 115 3.79 11.47 11.53
N LEU A 116 2.54 11.20 11.15
CA LEU A 116 2.18 10.00 10.40
C LEU A 116 2.85 9.96 9.04
N ALA A 117 2.92 11.09 8.33
CA ALA A 117 3.61 11.18 7.04
C ALA A 117 5.11 10.91 7.20
N MET A 118 5.75 11.49 8.22
CA MET A 118 7.15 11.22 8.55
C MET A 118 7.39 9.74 8.86
N TYR A 119 6.50 9.11 9.62
CA TYR A 119 6.55 7.66 9.90
C TYR A 119 6.42 6.81 8.63
N LEU A 120 5.47 7.14 7.74
CA LEU A 120 5.30 6.42 6.48
C LEU A 120 6.51 6.61 5.56
N GLN A 121 7.09 7.81 5.53
CA GLN A 121 8.31 8.10 4.79
C GLN A 121 9.49 7.27 5.32
N SER A 122 9.70 7.21 6.65
CA SER A 122 10.78 6.42 7.24
C SER A 122 10.63 4.92 6.92
N ALA A 123 9.39 4.40 6.90
CA ALA A 123 9.12 3.03 6.51
C ALA A 123 9.49 2.74 5.04
N VAL A 124 9.23 3.70 4.13
CA VAL A 124 9.63 3.58 2.72
C VAL A 124 11.16 3.64 2.59
N GLU A 125 11.82 4.55 3.29
CA GLU A 125 13.28 4.67 3.30
C GLU A 125 13.95 3.39 3.84
N ASP A 126 13.45 2.84 4.94
CA ASP A 126 13.89 1.54 5.49
C ASP A 126 13.75 0.43 4.45
N SER A 127 12.63 0.39 3.74
CA SER A 127 12.42 -0.60 2.67
C SER A 127 13.40 -0.45 1.51
N ARG A 128 13.70 0.79 1.10
CA ARG A 128 14.67 1.09 0.03
C ARG A 128 16.10 0.71 0.44
N ARG A 129 16.49 0.99 1.68
CA ARG A 129 17.79 0.56 2.23
C ARG A 129 17.91 -0.96 2.25
N ALA A 130 16.88 -1.64 2.76
CA ALA A 130 16.84 -3.10 2.80
C ALA A 130 16.89 -3.78 1.42
N ALA A 131 16.50 -3.09 0.35
CA ALA A 131 16.63 -3.60 -1.02
C ALA A 131 18.10 -3.74 -1.46
N ILE A 132 19.00 -2.92 -0.90
CA ILE A 132 20.44 -2.91 -1.20
C ILE A 132 21.16 -3.97 -0.37
N ASP A 133 20.80 -4.13 0.91
CA ASP A 133 21.52 -4.96 1.87
C ASP A 133 21.25 -6.48 1.74
N GLY A 134 20.23 -6.87 0.97
CA GLY A 134 19.96 -8.26 0.59
C GLY A 134 19.27 -9.12 1.67
N SER A 135 18.14 -9.74 1.28
CA SER A 135 17.44 -10.79 2.04
C SER A 135 16.68 -10.39 3.32
N SER A 136 15.86 -9.34 3.27
CA SER A 136 14.80 -9.13 4.27
C SER A 136 13.43 -8.91 3.64
N GLY A 137 12.37 -9.32 4.33
CA GLY A 137 10.98 -9.01 3.95
C GLY A 137 10.73 -7.50 3.82
N MET A 138 11.57 -6.68 4.46
CA MET A 138 11.52 -5.22 4.39
C MET A 138 11.59 -4.67 2.97
N ARG A 139 12.32 -5.31 2.04
CA ARG A 139 12.41 -4.83 0.64
C ARG A 139 11.08 -4.90 -0.13
N LYS A 140 10.11 -5.68 0.35
CA LYS A 140 8.85 -5.92 -0.36
C LYS A 140 8.05 -4.64 -0.59
N LEU A 141 8.05 -3.71 0.36
CA LEU A 141 7.33 -2.44 0.21
C LEU A 141 7.86 -1.63 -0.98
N ALA A 142 9.19 -1.44 -1.08
CA ALA A 142 9.84 -0.79 -2.21
C ALA A 142 9.51 -1.50 -3.54
N GLN A 143 9.57 -2.84 -3.56
CA GLN A 143 9.21 -3.64 -4.75
C GLN A 143 7.74 -3.45 -5.15
N PHE A 144 6.84 -3.40 -4.18
CA PHE A 144 5.43 -3.16 -4.45
C PHE A 144 5.23 -1.76 -5.00
N ILE A 145 5.82 -0.73 -4.40
CA ILE A 145 5.77 0.65 -4.89
C ILE A 145 6.28 0.72 -6.33
N ASP A 146 7.43 0.14 -6.64
CA ASP A 146 8.00 0.16 -8.00
C ASP A 146 7.11 -0.57 -9.01
N SER A 147 6.53 -1.70 -8.60
CA SER A 147 5.65 -2.48 -9.47
C SER A 147 4.28 -1.85 -9.69
N CYS A 148 3.80 -1.05 -8.73
CA CYS A 148 2.48 -0.42 -8.76
C CYS A 148 2.53 0.99 -9.38
N TYR A 149 3.63 1.71 -9.19
CA TYR A 149 3.82 3.10 -9.62
C TYR A 149 5.14 3.29 -10.36
N PRO A 150 5.35 2.62 -11.52
CA PRO A 150 6.64 2.64 -12.22
C PRO A 150 7.04 4.05 -12.70
N ASN A 151 6.07 4.92 -13.01
CA ASN A 151 6.33 6.26 -13.53
C ASN A 151 6.70 7.28 -12.44
N ASP A 152 6.35 7.03 -11.18
CA ASP A 152 6.58 7.97 -10.07
C ASP A 152 8.04 7.98 -9.59
N THR A 153 8.80 6.93 -9.91
CA THR A 153 10.25 6.88 -9.64
C THR A 153 11.04 7.96 -10.38
N GLY A 154 10.46 8.61 -11.40
CA GLY A 154 11.08 9.72 -12.13
C GLY A 154 11.06 11.07 -11.40
N MET A 155 10.13 11.31 -10.47
CA MET A 155 10.05 12.60 -9.74
C MET A 155 11.01 12.69 -8.54
N ALA A 156 11.43 11.55 -7.97
CA ALA A 156 12.38 11.53 -6.86
C ALA A 156 13.83 11.87 -7.26
N ALA A 157 14.11 12.06 -8.55
CA ALA A 157 15.44 12.37 -9.09
C ALA A 157 15.72 13.88 -9.24
N LEU A 158 14.93 14.75 -8.60
CA LEU A 158 15.16 16.21 -8.62
C LEU A 158 16.08 16.71 -7.51
N ASP A 159 16.50 15.87 -6.56
CA ASP A 159 17.55 16.20 -5.60
C ASP A 159 18.56 15.04 -5.50
N GLY A 160 19.77 15.26 -6.00
CA GLY A 160 20.89 14.34 -5.82
C GLY A 160 21.27 13.59 -7.09
N ASP A 161 22.27 14.12 -7.78
CA ASP A 161 23.01 13.48 -8.84
C ASP A 161 23.66 12.17 -8.30
N VAL A 162 23.04 11.02 -8.58
CA VAL A 162 23.63 9.70 -8.37
C VAL A 162 23.60 8.97 -9.71
N PRO A 163 24.75 8.52 -10.25
CA PRO A 163 24.81 7.94 -11.57
C PRO A 163 24.02 6.63 -11.61
N LYS A 164 23.01 6.61 -12.49
CA LYS A 164 22.22 5.42 -12.86
C LYS A 164 23.13 4.31 -13.36
N ARG A 165 23.42 3.32 -12.52
CA ARG A 165 23.98 2.03 -12.96
C ARG A 165 22.81 1.11 -13.34
N GLY A 166 22.37 1.24 -14.59
CA GLY A 166 21.33 0.41 -15.17
C GLY A 166 21.79 -1.02 -15.38
N VAL A 167 21.03 -1.98 -14.87
CA VAL A 167 21.03 -3.38 -15.32
C VAL A 167 19.57 -3.76 -15.58
N GLY A 168 19.07 -3.42 -16.76
CA GLY A 168 17.67 -3.68 -17.13
C GLY A 168 17.38 -3.54 -18.63
N GLY A 169 18.40 -3.73 -19.48
CA GLY A 169 18.30 -3.45 -20.91
C GLY A 169 18.97 -4.50 -21.78
N MET A 170 18.54 -5.76 -21.72
CA MET A 170 19.00 -6.79 -22.66
C MET A 170 17.93 -7.84 -22.99
N LEU A 171 16.73 -7.43 -23.42
CA LEU A 171 15.75 -8.36 -24.04
C LEU A 171 14.81 -7.59 -24.98
N LYS A 172 15.35 -6.97 -26.03
CA LYS A 172 14.51 -6.49 -27.15
C LYS A 172 15.29 -6.37 -28.46
N ARG A 173 15.69 -7.51 -29.03
CA ARG A 173 16.04 -7.57 -30.46
C ARG A 173 16.05 -9.01 -31.00
N VAL A 174 14.88 -9.54 -31.36
CA VAL A 174 14.76 -10.46 -32.50
C VAL A 174 13.50 -10.09 -33.29
N MET A 175 13.75 -9.79 -34.56
CA MET A 175 12.86 -9.27 -35.58
C MET A 175 12.37 -10.45 -36.43
N GLY A 176 11.07 -10.53 -36.72
CA GLY A 176 10.49 -11.68 -37.44
C GLY A 176 9.09 -11.45 -38.02
N ARG A 177 8.94 -10.42 -38.87
CA ARG A 177 8.19 -10.39 -40.15
C ARG A 177 6.95 -11.32 -40.32
N SER A 178 5.74 -10.75 -40.48
CA SER A 178 4.87 -10.98 -41.66
C SER A 178 3.67 -10.00 -41.73
N LYS A 179 3.15 -9.81 -42.94
CA LYS A 179 2.16 -8.82 -43.41
C LYS A 179 0.72 -9.28 -43.17
N GLY A 180 -0.19 -8.32 -42.93
CA GLY A 180 -1.63 -8.46 -43.16
C GLY A 180 -2.29 -7.11 -43.40
N ARG A 181 -2.54 -6.78 -44.66
CA ARG A 181 -3.36 -5.63 -45.10
C ARG A 181 -4.83 -6.05 -44.97
N GLY A 182 -5.66 -5.25 -44.31
CA GLY A 182 -7.12 -5.37 -44.30
C GLY A 182 -7.74 -4.02 -44.03
N SER A 183 -8.36 -3.44 -45.06
CA SER A 183 -9.04 -2.15 -45.11
C SER A 183 -10.55 -2.33 -44.92
N ARG A 184 -11.24 -1.27 -44.50
CA ARG A 184 -12.69 -1.07 -44.24
C ARG A 184 -13.12 -1.45 -42.81
N GLY A 185 -13.73 -0.61 -41.98
CA GLY A 185 -14.52 0.60 -42.21
C GLY A 185 -15.95 0.33 -41.75
N ASN A 186 -16.32 0.79 -40.55
CA ASN A 186 -17.58 1.48 -40.29
C ASN A 186 -17.55 2.10 -38.89
N GLU A 187 -17.71 3.41 -38.88
CA GLU A 187 -18.06 4.23 -37.73
C GLU A 187 -19.51 3.89 -37.34
N GLU A 188 -19.72 3.35 -36.15
CA GLU A 188 -21.03 3.40 -35.51
C GLU A 188 -20.87 4.10 -34.17
N ILE A 189 -21.07 5.42 -34.27
CA ILE A 189 -21.42 6.32 -33.19
C ILE A 189 -22.74 5.79 -32.60
N TYR A 190 -22.71 5.33 -31.35
CA TYR A 190 -23.94 5.18 -30.59
C TYR A 190 -24.10 6.39 -29.66
N ASP A 191 -25.25 7.00 -29.87
CA ASP A 191 -25.77 8.26 -29.35
C ASP A 191 -25.84 8.26 -27.82
N LEU A 192 -25.32 9.32 -27.21
CA LEU A 192 -25.42 9.57 -25.78
C LEU A 192 -26.85 10.00 -25.46
N VAL A 193 -27.71 9.05 -25.10
CA VAL A 193 -28.98 9.37 -24.44
C VAL A 193 -28.79 9.22 -22.94
N THR A 194 -28.57 10.34 -22.24
CA THR A 194 -28.73 10.44 -20.80
C THR A 194 -30.17 10.88 -20.48
N PRO A 195 -31.04 10.04 -19.89
CA PRO A 195 -32.31 10.51 -19.36
C PRO A 195 -32.13 10.86 -17.88
N PHE A 196 -31.52 12.01 -17.60
CA PHE A 196 -31.71 12.67 -16.31
C PHE A 196 -32.44 13.98 -16.58
N VAL A 197 -33.76 13.93 -16.43
CA VAL A 197 -34.59 15.12 -16.26
C VAL A 197 -34.31 15.63 -14.86
N SER A 198 -33.78 16.84 -14.73
CA SER A 198 -33.81 17.58 -13.48
C SER A 198 -35.26 18.04 -13.24
N GLU A 199 -35.95 17.43 -12.28
CA GLU A 199 -37.18 18.03 -11.75
C GLU A 199 -36.79 19.17 -10.80
N ASP A 200 -36.95 20.40 -11.29
CA ASP A 200 -37.05 21.61 -10.48
C ASP A 200 -38.47 21.68 -9.87
N TRP A 201 -38.57 21.57 -8.55
CA TRP A 201 -39.62 22.18 -7.74
C TRP A 201 -38.95 22.57 -6.41
N GLY A 202 -38.88 23.84 -6.00
CA GLY A 202 -39.89 24.88 -6.11
C GLY A 202 -40.50 25.08 -4.74
#